data_AF-A0A5N7Y8S0-F1
#
_entry.id   AF-A0A5N7Y8S0-F1
#
_cell.length_a   1.000
_cell.length_b   1.000
_cell.length_c   1.000
_cell.angle_alpha   90.00
_cell.angle_beta   90.00
_cell.angle_gamma   90.00
#
_symmetry.space_group_name_H-M   'P 1'
#
loop_
_entity.id
_entity.type
_entity.pdbx_description
1 polymer ?
#
loop_
_entity_poly.entity_id
_entity_poly.type
_entity_poly.pdbx_seq_one_letter_code
_entity_poly.pdbx_strand_id
1 'polypeptide(L)'
;MPSRNTWGLLIFDREQRQLYRCTTSNFWELDDVSYTTVLGRYSPLTSDAEQQASLATLKASAEIEPLHPLGDLWLPEHLWQRYHDQLLPRTLSAPDAPYVLLGQPCLPDSLLALADPLAPLHSPILALSLDGRDCGLFMPFGDDNLAWRAGDQALVVRAAPTAETEAQYWYWQEGDNWRRLGTPWQRLDQEPHCLRGELLTVDATHAHLGLGLAQPRLSNDAWGELNSYSYSSLELASQHGEDGRPKTHEAAQPQLELLLPLDGGTGRSACPLQSAPLANGQRAIWRWLHDDRDGTRGAYSITLGDWQLEGQWTLDHRVSDCGHYLALVSFAETPQVARLAIAHLAQRRLTWADTELADIQLQGFIDGQVHLIHLLGLRRERHFGEPGWNNLPYQLDQHLPEDPASWHSFARCHDGLRRVYAQARIGLDGMAWQRVPIRLATQPPAAWWQGEFTLPAPDGQDRAWAFGFERDRLEVGNEWREFARNGYLLTASGIGLTHLATPMIWSSDGRYLALLRHVDRIEDNSLEDDQWRLLLLDVQDRSLRRFADDMGLWPRFESFGGDLCYSNLGVDLRQAQRRVIRLKDLLRTPATPLRNQAGRWLEEQELQRAQDWAALPTPRLDQ
;
A
#
# COMPACT_ATOMS: atom_id res chain seq x y z
N MET A 1 35.57 -14.84 12.25
CA MET A 1 34.49 -15.52 12.99
C MET A 1 33.77 -16.46 12.04
N PRO A 2 33.39 -17.67 12.48
CA PRO A 2 32.67 -18.60 11.63
C PRO A 2 31.27 -18.07 11.30
N SER A 3 30.95 -17.98 10.00
CA SER A 3 29.59 -17.88 9.50
C SER A 3 29.28 -19.15 8.69
N ARG A 4 27.99 -19.50 8.53
CA ARG A 4 27.58 -20.79 7.94
C ARG A 4 28.11 -21.07 6.52
N ASN A 5 28.64 -20.07 5.81
CA ASN A 5 29.04 -20.20 4.40
C ASN A 5 30.53 -19.88 4.10
N THR A 6 31.28 -19.22 4.99
CA THR A 6 32.72 -18.90 4.79
C THR A 6 33.49 -18.80 6.13
N TRP A 7 34.72 -19.33 6.15
CA TRP A 7 35.60 -19.41 7.33
C TRP A 7 36.97 -18.86 6.93
N GLY A 8 37.59 -18.01 7.75
CA GLY A 8 38.88 -17.40 7.44
C GLY A 8 39.64 -16.98 8.69
N LEU A 9 40.98 -16.93 8.57
CA LEU A 9 41.89 -16.53 9.63
C LEU A 9 42.12 -15.02 9.59
N LEU A 10 41.96 -14.37 10.75
CA LEU A 10 42.34 -12.97 10.97
C LEU A 10 43.51 -12.92 11.93
N ILE A 11 44.55 -12.16 11.59
CA ILE A 11 45.68 -11.88 12.49
C ILE A 11 45.66 -10.40 12.81
N PHE A 12 45.52 -10.06 14.08
CA PHE A 12 45.63 -8.68 14.54
C PHE A 12 47.03 -8.42 15.07
N ASP A 13 47.82 -7.64 14.33
CA ASP A 13 49.12 -7.13 14.78
C ASP A 13 48.92 -5.88 15.63
N ARG A 14 49.09 -6.04 16.94
CA ARG A 14 48.87 -4.96 17.93
C ARG A 14 49.93 -3.87 17.86
N GLU A 15 51.16 -4.21 17.50
CA GLU A 15 52.27 -3.24 17.44
C GLU A 15 52.13 -2.36 16.20
N GLN A 16 51.80 -2.99 15.06
CA GLN A 16 51.64 -2.31 13.78
C GLN A 16 50.25 -1.72 13.57
N ARG A 17 49.28 -2.07 14.44
CA ARG A 17 47.86 -1.67 14.34
C ARG A 17 47.25 -2.05 12.99
N GLN A 18 47.49 -3.30 12.58
CA GLN A 18 47.05 -3.84 11.30
C GLN A 18 46.28 -5.14 11.50
N LEU A 19 45.20 -5.29 10.75
CA LEU A 19 44.44 -6.52 10.62
C LEU A 19 44.84 -7.21 9.31
N TYR A 20 45.30 -8.43 9.40
CA TYR A 20 45.65 -9.26 8.25
C TYR A 20 44.52 -10.24 7.99
N ARG A 21 43.88 -10.12 6.83
CA ARG A 21 42.85 -11.04 6.35
C ARG A 21 43.52 -12.12 5.52
N CYS A 22 43.84 -13.24 6.16
CA CYS A 22 44.53 -14.32 5.50
C CYS A 22 43.59 -15.00 4.50
N THR A 23 44.13 -15.33 3.33
CA THR A 23 43.42 -16.05 2.26
C THR A 23 43.20 -17.54 2.58
N THR A 24 43.76 -18.03 3.69
CA THR A 24 43.60 -19.42 4.13
C THR A 24 42.31 -19.65 4.90
N SER A 25 41.58 -20.70 4.52
CA SER A 25 40.39 -21.21 5.21
C SER A 25 40.66 -22.55 5.92
N ASN A 26 41.94 -22.92 6.08
CA ASN A 26 42.34 -24.25 6.50
C ASN A 26 42.23 -24.47 8.01
N PHE A 27 42.21 -23.39 8.78
CA PHE A 27 42.05 -23.45 10.23
C PHE A 27 40.57 -23.36 10.61
N TRP A 28 40.04 -24.41 11.24
CA TRP A 28 38.70 -24.35 11.87
C TRP A 28 38.78 -24.04 13.36
N GLU A 29 39.84 -24.51 14.03
CA GLU A 29 40.17 -24.27 15.43
C GLU A 29 41.64 -23.83 15.54
N LEU A 30 41.92 -22.95 16.50
CA LEU A 30 43.28 -22.48 16.82
C LEU A 30 43.66 -23.03 18.20
N ASP A 31 44.77 -23.77 18.26
CA ASP A 31 45.26 -24.41 19.47
C ASP A 31 46.25 -23.50 20.22
N ASP A 32 47.18 -22.84 19.49
CA ASP A 32 48.19 -21.95 20.07
C ASP A 32 48.72 -20.93 19.04
N VAL A 33 49.20 -19.78 19.52
CA VAL A 33 49.82 -18.73 18.69
C VAL A 33 51.08 -18.22 19.37
N SER A 34 52.22 -18.36 18.68
CA SER A 34 53.52 -17.83 19.11
C SER A 34 53.92 -16.60 18.29
N TYR A 35 55.08 -16.00 18.61
CA TYR A 35 55.64 -14.88 17.83
C TYR A 35 55.93 -15.24 16.35
N THR A 36 56.04 -16.53 16.00
CA THR A 36 56.43 -16.97 14.66
C THR A 36 55.46 -17.96 14.02
N THR A 37 54.55 -18.57 14.78
CA THR A 37 53.72 -19.68 14.30
C THR A 37 52.29 -19.62 14.81
N VAL A 38 51.34 -20.06 13.98
CA VAL A 38 49.96 -20.36 14.34
C VAL A 38 49.77 -21.87 14.26
N LEU A 39 49.31 -22.47 15.36
CA LEU A 39 48.97 -23.88 15.48
C LEU A 39 47.46 -24.03 15.63
N GLY A 40 46.90 -25.05 15.00
CA GLY A 40 45.47 -25.33 15.04
C GLY A 40 45.16 -26.60 14.27
N ARG A 41 43.92 -26.73 13.81
CA ARG A 41 43.45 -27.96 13.14
C ARG A 41 42.75 -27.68 11.82
N TYR A 42 42.74 -28.69 10.95
CA TYR A 42 41.91 -28.73 9.73
C TYR A 42 40.47 -29.14 10.03
N SER A 43 39.52 -28.68 9.21
CA SER A 43 38.10 -28.94 9.39
C SER A 43 37.83 -30.43 9.65
N PRO A 44 37.10 -30.80 10.72
CA PRO A 44 36.86 -32.19 11.08
C PRO A 44 35.99 -32.92 10.05
N LEU A 45 35.35 -32.18 9.13
CA LEU A 45 34.62 -32.73 8.00
C LEU A 45 35.53 -33.32 6.90
N THR A 46 36.80 -32.90 6.87
CA THR A 46 37.78 -33.34 5.85
C THR A 46 39.00 -34.03 6.46
N SER A 47 39.53 -33.51 7.57
CA SER A 47 40.70 -34.05 8.27
C SER A 47 40.84 -33.28 9.59
N ASP A 48 40.71 -33.92 10.76
CA ASP A 48 40.98 -33.27 12.06
C ASP A 48 42.49 -33.23 12.40
N ALA A 49 43.33 -33.15 11.36
CA ALA A 49 44.78 -33.17 11.53
C ALA A 49 45.29 -31.83 12.08
N GLU A 50 46.37 -31.91 12.86
CA GLU A 50 47.15 -30.76 13.27
C GLU A 50 47.68 -30.00 12.06
N GLN A 51 47.56 -28.68 12.11
CA GLN A 51 47.98 -27.76 11.09
C GLN A 51 48.87 -26.69 11.73
N GLN A 52 50.03 -26.47 11.11
CA GLN A 52 50.97 -25.45 11.52
C GLN A 52 51.26 -24.51 10.35
N ALA A 53 51.21 -23.21 10.61
CA ALA A 53 51.57 -22.20 9.62
C ALA A 53 52.51 -21.14 10.22
N SER A 54 53.46 -20.68 9.41
CA SER A 54 54.34 -19.56 9.76
C SER A 54 53.56 -18.24 9.72
N LEU A 55 53.67 -17.44 10.77
CA LEU A 55 53.05 -16.12 10.86
C LEU A 55 53.53 -15.21 9.73
N ALA A 56 54.83 -15.27 9.39
CA ALA A 56 55.40 -14.49 8.30
C ALA A 56 54.79 -14.87 6.94
N THR A 57 54.60 -16.17 6.69
CA THR A 57 53.96 -16.67 5.46
C THR A 57 52.49 -16.26 5.40
N LEU A 58 51.76 -16.36 6.52
CA LEU A 58 50.37 -15.96 6.61
C LEU A 58 50.17 -14.45 6.40
N LYS A 59 51.05 -13.61 6.96
CA LYS A 59 51.02 -12.14 6.76
C LYS A 59 51.36 -11.76 5.32
N ALA A 60 52.31 -12.47 4.68
CA ALA A 60 52.74 -12.16 3.32
C ALA A 60 51.69 -12.43 2.23
N SER A 61 50.76 -13.36 2.47
CA SER A 61 49.66 -13.69 1.55
C SER A 61 48.29 -13.14 1.97
N ALA A 62 48.26 -12.33 3.03
CA ALA A 62 47.04 -11.71 3.54
C ALA A 62 46.77 -10.36 2.87
N GLU A 63 45.49 -10.02 2.78
CA GLU A 63 45.09 -8.63 2.56
C GLU A 63 45.31 -7.86 3.87
N ILE A 64 46.04 -6.75 3.80
CA ILE A 64 46.40 -5.94 4.96
C ILE A 64 45.41 -4.80 5.06
N GLU A 65 44.81 -4.68 6.23
CA GLU A 65 43.86 -3.63 6.56
C GLU A 65 44.39 -2.80 7.74
N PRO A 66 44.67 -1.50 7.58
CA PRO A 66 45.09 -0.65 8.69
C PRO A 66 43.94 -0.43 9.68
N LEU A 67 44.28 -0.23 10.96
CA LEU A 67 43.34 0.23 11.97
C LEU A 67 43.53 1.74 12.22
N HIS A 68 42.41 2.46 12.25
CA HIS A 68 42.34 3.89 12.55
C HIS A 68 41.96 4.12 14.01
N PRO A 69 42.64 5.03 14.72
CA PRO A 69 42.28 5.37 16.08
C PRO A 69 41.00 6.21 16.11
N LEU A 70 40.09 5.89 17.03
CA LEU A 70 38.91 6.70 17.33
C LEU A 70 38.67 6.70 18.85
N GLY A 71 39.03 7.78 19.53
CA GLY A 71 39.03 7.82 20.99
C GLY A 71 39.94 6.73 21.57
N ASP A 72 39.36 5.81 22.34
CA ASP A 72 40.01 4.61 22.90
C ASP A 72 39.79 3.33 22.08
N LEU A 73 39.14 3.42 20.92
CA LEU A 73 38.97 2.32 19.96
C LEU A 73 39.94 2.38 18.79
N TRP A 74 40.09 1.22 18.14
CA TRP A 74 40.82 1.06 16.88
C TRP A 74 39.91 0.35 15.87
N LEU A 75 39.54 1.05 14.80
CA LEU A 75 38.58 0.58 13.80
C LEU A 75 39.32 0.14 12.53
N PRO A 76 39.03 -1.05 11.97
CA PRO A 76 39.51 -1.42 10.65
C PRO A 76 39.08 -0.42 9.57
N GLU A 77 39.93 -0.19 8.56
CA GLU A 77 39.70 0.69 7.42
C GLU A 77 38.27 0.62 6.87
N HIS A 78 37.70 -0.57 6.63
CA HIS A 78 36.34 -0.70 6.08
C HIS A 78 35.25 -0.12 7.01
N LEU A 79 35.43 -0.21 8.33
CA LEU A 79 34.52 0.43 9.29
C LEU A 79 34.81 1.92 9.40
N TRP A 80 36.08 2.31 9.37
CA TRP A 80 36.46 3.73 9.36
C TRP A 80 35.87 4.45 8.15
N GLN A 81 36.06 3.93 6.94
CA GLN A 81 35.48 4.46 5.70
C GLN A 81 33.95 4.56 5.77
N ARG A 82 33.28 3.64 6.46
CA ARG A 82 31.83 3.67 6.64
C ARG A 82 31.35 4.81 7.55
N TYR A 83 32.11 5.16 8.59
CA TYR A 83 31.64 6.10 9.63
C TYR A 83 32.34 7.47 9.63
N HIS A 84 33.53 7.60 9.02
CA HIS A 84 34.36 8.80 9.14
C HIS A 84 33.63 10.10 8.74
N ASP A 85 32.87 10.09 7.64
CA ASP A 85 32.09 11.24 7.18
C ASP A 85 31.05 11.70 8.20
N GLN A 86 30.51 10.76 8.99
CA GLN A 86 29.50 11.04 10.02
C GLN A 86 30.11 11.70 11.27
N LEU A 87 31.45 11.65 11.40
CA LEU A 87 32.22 12.21 12.51
C LEU A 87 32.83 13.57 12.18
N LEU A 88 32.59 14.10 10.98
CA LEU A 88 33.00 15.45 10.60
C LEU A 88 31.93 16.48 11.00
N PRO A 89 32.32 17.69 11.44
CA PRO A 89 31.37 18.79 11.66
C PRO A 89 30.56 19.10 10.39
N ARG A 90 29.26 19.33 10.55
CA ARG A 90 28.36 19.67 9.44
C ARG A 90 27.84 21.09 9.57
N THR A 91 27.85 21.83 8.47
CA THR A 91 27.14 23.10 8.37
C THR A 91 25.69 22.82 8.00
N LEU A 92 24.77 23.30 8.84
CA LEU A 92 23.33 23.05 8.78
C LEU A 92 22.55 24.35 8.45
N SER A 93 23.22 25.33 7.86
CA SER A 93 22.66 26.65 7.57
C SER A 93 22.09 26.71 6.17
N ALA A 94 21.07 27.54 5.94
CA ALA A 94 20.65 27.86 4.59
C ALA A 94 21.82 28.55 3.83
N PRO A 95 21.96 28.34 2.51
CA PRO A 95 23.09 28.87 1.74
C PRO A 95 23.29 30.39 1.85
N ASP A 96 22.20 31.13 2.03
CA ASP A 96 22.19 32.59 2.10
C ASP A 96 22.00 33.14 3.53
N ALA A 97 22.02 32.27 4.55
CA ALA A 97 21.82 32.68 5.93
C ALA A 97 23.03 33.47 6.48
N PRO A 98 22.81 34.59 7.17
CA PRO A 98 23.85 35.38 7.83
C PRO A 98 24.40 34.67 9.09
N TYR A 99 23.68 33.67 9.61
CA TYR A 99 24.04 32.88 10.78
C TYR A 99 24.52 31.48 10.37
N VAL A 100 25.51 30.96 11.08
CA VAL A 100 26.08 29.64 10.84
C VAL A 100 25.72 28.69 11.98
N LEU A 101 24.76 27.81 11.74
CA LEU A 101 24.49 26.62 12.55
C LEU A 101 25.47 25.50 12.17
N LEU A 102 26.27 25.07 13.14
CA LEU A 102 27.20 23.95 13.04
C LEU A 102 26.74 22.81 13.95
N GLY A 103 26.64 21.60 13.39
CA GLY A 103 26.48 20.37 14.13
C GLY A 103 27.84 19.69 14.33
N GLN A 104 28.30 19.57 15.57
CA GLN A 104 29.53 18.88 15.94
C GLN A 104 29.21 17.47 16.45
N PRO A 105 29.71 16.40 15.82
CA PRO A 105 29.52 15.03 16.31
C PRO A 105 30.04 14.87 17.74
N CYS A 106 29.18 14.36 18.62
CA CYS A 106 29.52 14.07 20.00
C CYS A 106 29.93 12.62 20.15
N LEU A 107 31.11 12.40 20.69
CA LEU A 107 31.55 11.09 21.18
C LEU A 107 31.74 11.18 22.70
N PRO A 108 31.38 10.13 23.45
CA PRO A 108 31.70 10.07 24.87
C PRO A 108 33.21 9.97 25.07
N ASP A 109 33.66 10.31 26.28
CA ASP A 109 35.09 10.30 26.64
C ASP A 109 35.75 8.93 26.48
N SER A 110 34.98 7.84 26.62
CA SER A 110 35.42 6.46 26.41
C SER A 110 34.32 5.65 25.73
N LEU A 111 34.62 5.11 24.55
CA LEU A 111 33.72 4.22 23.83
C LEU A 111 33.80 2.81 24.41
N LEU A 112 34.96 2.37 24.93
CA LEU A 112 35.11 1.08 25.59
C LEU A 112 34.28 0.93 26.87
N ALA A 113 33.92 2.04 27.52
CA ALA A 113 33.10 2.03 28.72
C ALA A 113 31.60 1.76 28.44
N LEU A 114 31.18 1.82 27.17
CA LEU A 114 29.79 1.57 26.77
C LEU A 114 29.48 0.06 26.70
N ALA A 115 28.22 -0.29 26.93
CA ALA A 115 27.74 -1.66 26.71
C ALA A 115 27.88 -2.09 25.24
N ASP A 116 27.69 -1.15 24.31
CA ASP A 116 28.02 -1.29 22.89
C ASP A 116 28.96 -0.14 22.49
N PRO A 117 30.27 -0.42 22.32
CA PRO A 117 31.26 0.59 21.94
C PRO A 117 31.04 1.21 20.55
N LEU A 118 30.25 0.58 19.67
CA LEU A 118 29.97 1.07 18.32
C LEU A 118 28.64 1.82 18.21
N ALA A 119 27.79 1.79 19.25
CA ALA A 119 26.48 2.45 19.22
C ALA A 119 26.53 3.94 18.81
N PRO A 120 27.48 4.77 19.30
CA PRO A 120 27.58 6.18 18.87
C PRO A 120 27.96 6.36 17.40
N LEU A 121 28.50 5.34 16.73
CA LEU A 121 28.84 5.37 15.31
C LEU A 121 27.65 4.92 14.45
N HIS A 122 26.81 4.04 14.98
CA HIS A 122 25.59 3.58 14.34
C HIS A 122 24.46 4.61 14.40
N SER A 123 24.42 5.43 15.45
CA SER A 123 23.44 6.50 15.63
C SER A 123 24.13 7.74 16.21
N PRO A 124 24.92 8.46 15.38
CA PRO A 124 25.65 9.63 15.86
C PRO A 124 24.70 10.75 16.27
N ILE A 125 25.15 11.59 17.19
CA ILE A 125 24.42 12.75 17.70
C ILE A 125 25.30 13.99 17.51
N LEU A 126 24.69 15.08 17.06
CA LEU A 126 25.33 16.37 16.81
C LEU A 126 24.99 17.34 17.94
N ALA A 127 26.00 17.90 18.62
CA ALA A 127 25.84 19.11 19.42
C ALA A 127 25.75 20.32 18.48
N LEU A 128 24.72 21.14 18.69
CA LEU A 128 24.45 22.31 17.87
C LEU A 128 25.13 23.54 18.45
N SER A 129 25.80 24.30 17.59
CA SER A 129 26.34 25.62 17.91
C SER A 129 25.93 26.63 16.84
N LEU A 130 25.57 27.84 17.26
CA LEU A 130 25.15 28.93 16.39
C LEU A 130 26.18 30.06 16.49
N ASP A 131 26.82 30.41 15.37
CA ASP A 131 27.94 31.36 15.29
C ASP A 131 29.06 31.04 16.31
N GLY A 132 29.34 29.75 16.49
CA GLY A 132 30.35 29.25 17.43
C GLY A 132 29.94 29.28 18.90
N ARG A 133 28.70 29.68 19.23
CA ARG A 133 28.16 29.58 20.59
C ARG A 133 27.37 28.30 20.76
N ASP A 134 27.63 27.57 21.83
CA ASP A 134 26.88 26.36 22.18
C ASP A 134 25.38 26.68 22.40
N CYS A 135 24.51 25.91 21.77
CA CYS A 135 23.07 26.02 21.92
C CYS A 135 22.53 25.17 23.08
N GLY A 136 23.31 24.22 23.60
CA GLY A 136 22.85 23.22 24.57
C GLY A 136 21.81 22.26 23.98
N LEU A 137 21.84 22.08 22.65
CA LEU A 137 20.88 21.28 21.90
C LEU A 137 21.61 20.20 21.10
N PHE A 138 21.01 19.01 21.05
CA PHE A 138 21.54 17.81 20.41
C PHE A 138 20.55 17.31 19.36
N MET A 139 21.06 16.94 18.18
CA MET A 139 20.26 16.48 17.05
C MET A 139 20.81 15.15 16.53
N PRO A 140 19.98 14.13 16.27
CA PRO A 140 20.46 12.91 15.64
C PRO A 140 21.09 13.19 14.27
N PHE A 141 22.18 12.49 13.95
CA PHE A 141 22.81 12.60 12.65
C PHE A 141 21.87 12.10 11.55
N GLY A 142 21.68 12.91 10.51
CA GLY A 142 20.74 12.61 9.41
C GLY A 142 19.29 13.00 9.72
N ASP A 143 18.99 13.53 10.91
CA ASP A 143 17.72 14.23 11.16
C ASP A 143 17.84 15.65 10.59
N ASP A 144 17.38 15.86 9.37
CA ASP A 144 17.42 17.15 8.69
C ASP A 144 16.17 18.01 9.01
N ASN A 145 15.48 17.77 10.14
CA ASN A 145 14.33 18.56 10.60
C ASN A 145 14.73 19.93 11.16
N LEU A 146 15.17 20.82 10.27
CA LEU A 146 15.48 22.22 10.56
C LEU A 146 15.00 23.12 9.41
N ALA A 147 14.56 24.33 9.71
CA ALA A 147 14.18 25.30 8.69
C ALA A 147 14.49 26.74 9.13
N TRP A 148 15.12 27.47 8.22
CA TRP A 148 15.39 28.90 8.34
C TRP A 148 14.22 29.71 7.78
N ARG A 149 13.92 30.85 8.40
CA ARG A 149 12.91 31.80 7.89
C ARG A 149 13.51 32.66 6.78
N ALA A 150 12.87 32.72 5.62
CA ALA A 150 13.31 33.55 4.49
C ALA A 150 13.59 35.03 4.90
N GLY A 151 14.79 35.54 4.56
CA GLY A 151 15.27 36.87 4.99
C GLY A 151 16.01 36.89 6.33
N ASP A 152 16.13 35.71 6.96
CA ASP A 152 17.03 35.27 8.03
C ASP A 152 17.28 36.14 9.25
N GLN A 153 16.31 36.07 10.18
CA GLN A 153 16.53 36.38 11.59
C GLN A 153 15.95 35.28 12.50
N ALA A 154 15.61 34.08 11.99
CA ALA A 154 14.99 33.04 12.80
C ALA A 154 15.19 31.62 12.24
N LEU A 155 15.18 30.63 13.14
CA LEU A 155 15.40 29.21 12.87
C LEU A 155 14.46 28.37 13.75
N VAL A 156 13.91 27.29 13.18
CA VAL A 156 13.31 26.19 13.94
C VAL A 156 14.13 24.94 13.71
N VAL A 157 14.42 24.19 14.78
CA VAL A 157 15.12 22.90 14.72
C VAL A 157 14.44 21.90 15.64
N ARG A 158 14.43 20.63 15.23
CA ARG A 158 14.04 19.51 16.09
C ARG A 158 15.27 18.97 16.81
N ALA A 159 15.36 19.22 18.11
CA ALA A 159 16.53 18.85 18.92
C ALA A 159 16.14 18.51 20.37
N ALA A 160 17.04 17.85 21.07
CA ALA A 160 16.91 17.46 22.47
C ALA A 160 17.93 18.21 23.35
N PRO A 161 17.59 18.57 24.60
CA PRO A 161 18.57 19.19 25.51
C PRO A 161 19.66 18.22 25.97
N THR A 162 19.46 16.91 25.80
CA THR A 162 20.45 15.87 26.05
C THR A 162 20.30 14.75 25.02
N ALA A 163 21.37 13.96 24.80
CA ALA A 163 21.36 12.81 23.91
C ALA A 163 20.32 11.71 24.26
N GLU A 164 19.83 11.70 25.51
CA GLU A 164 18.93 10.65 26.03
C GLU A 164 17.46 11.08 26.04
N THR A 165 17.15 12.34 25.74
CA THR A 165 15.78 12.87 25.80
C THR A 165 15.12 12.90 24.41
N GLU A 166 13.78 12.83 24.39
CA GLU A 166 13.04 12.93 23.14
C GLU A 166 13.20 14.33 22.53
N ALA A 167 13.54 14.38 21.24
CA ALA A 167 13.71 15.64 20.52
C ALA A 167 12.38 16.38 20.34
N GLN A 168 12.41 17.69 20.64
CA GLN A 168 11.30 18.63 20.57
C GLN A 168 11.63 19.77 19.59
N TYR A 169 10.63 20.58 19.22
CA TYR A 169 10.88 21.74 18.36
C TYR A 169 11.36 22.93 19.18
N TRP A 170 12.45 23.54 18.73
CA TRP A 170 13.06 24.72 19.33
C TRP A 170 13.09 25.85 18.31
N TYR A 171 12.78 27.05 18.78
CA TYR A 171 12.80 28.27 17.99
C TYR A 171 13.89 29.20 18.49
N TRP A 172 14.62 29.76 17.55
CA TRP A 172 15.59 30.82 17.77
C TRP A 172 15.25 32.01 16.88
N GLN A 173 15.45 33.22 17.40
CA GLN A 173 15.33 34.47 16.67
C GLN A 173 16.47 35.40 17.07
N GLU A 174 16.95 36.23 16.14
CA GLU A 174 17.95 37.25 16.43
C GLU A 174 17.50 38.16 17.59
N GLY A 175 18.37 38.32 18.59
CA GLY A 175 18.09 39.12 19.79
C GLY A 175 17.42 38.35 20.93
N ASP A 176 16.87 37.17 20.65
CA ASP A 176 16.23 36.29 21.64
C ASP A 176 17.07 35.02 21.88
N ASN A 177 16.79 34.34 22.99
CA ASN A 177 17.38 33.03 23.30
C ASN A 177 16.54 31.90 22.67
N TRP A 178 17.16 30.73 22.55
CA TRP A 178 16.46 29.49 22.23
C TRP A 178 15.27 29.29 23.18
N ARG A 179 14.09 29.07 22.59
CA ARG A 179 12.89 28.69 23.33
C ARG A 179 12.30 27.42 22.76
N ARG A 180 11.75 26.59 23.64
CA ARG A 180 11.00 25.41 23.23
C ARG A 180 9.62 25.83 22.73
N LEU A 181 9.21 25.28 21.59
CA LEU A 181 7.85 25.43 21.06
C LEU A 181 6.86 24.49 21.78
N GLY A 182 5.57 24.78 21.64
CA GLY A 182 4.52 23.91 22.18
C GLY A 182 4.55 22.51 21.57
N THR A 183 3.88 21.55 22.21
CA THR A 183 3.73 20.22 21.65
C THR A 183 2.87 20.31 20.38
N PRO A 184 3.32 19.76 19.24
CA PRO A 184 2.55 19.82 18.00
C PRO A 184 1.22 19.07 18.12
N TRP A 185 0.34 19.28 17.15
CA TRP A 185 -0.83 18.42 16.93
C TRP A 185 -0.42 16.94 16.89
N GLN A 186 -1.24 16.08 17.50
CA GLN A 186 -1.06 14.64 17.49
C GLN A 186 -2.30 13.95 16.90
N ARG A 187 -2.06 12.94 16.08
CA ARG A 187 -3.07 12.09 15.44
C ARG A 187 -3.77 11.21 16.47
N LEU A 188 -5.09 11.09 16.37
CA LEU A 188 -5.88 10.12 17.13
C LEU A 188 -6.05 8.79 16.38
N ASP A 189 -6.43 7.73 17.08
CA ASP A 189 -6.37 6.36 16.57
C ASP A 189 -7.14 6.11 15.27
N GLN A 190 -8.32 6.72 15.12
CA GLN A 190 -9.22 6.53 13.98
C GLN A 190 -9.12 7.69 12.96
N GLU A 191 -8.09 8.53 13.06
CA GLU A 191 -7.75 9.52 12.03
C GLU A 191 -6.79 8.94 10.99
N PRO A 192 -6.76 9.47 9.75
CA PRO A 192 -5.86 9.00 8.70
C PRO A 192 -4.42 8.87 9.22
N HIS A 193 -3.80 7.72 8.95
CA HIS A 193 -2.40 7.50 9.33
C HIS A 193 -1.51 8.52 8.62
N CYS A 194 -0.47 8.98 9.30
CA CYS A 194 0.53 9.87 8.73
C CYS A 194 1.88 9.58 9.38
N LEU A 195 2.95 9.83 8.64
CA LEU A 195 4.28 9.86 9.24
C LEU A 195 4.44 11.12 10.09
N ARG A 196 5.52 11.16 10.87
CA ARG A 196 5.91 12.37 11.60
C ARG A 196 6.11 13.51 10.61
N GLY A 197 5.70 14.71 11.01
CA GLY A 197 5.81 15.89 10.17
C GLY A 197 7.26 16.30 9.92
N GLU A 198 7.62 16.53 8.66
CA GLU A 198 8.90 17.09 8.24
C GLU A 198 8.84 18.61 8.32
N LEU A 199 9.82 19.27 8.93
CA LEU A 199 9.85 20.72 8.99
C LEU A 199 10.22 21.32 7.62
N LEU A 200 9.25 21.99 6.98
CA LEU A 200 9.39 22.50 5.61
C LEU A 200 9.90 23.95 5.58
N THR A 201 9.23 24.84 6.31
CA THR A 201 9.51 26.29 6.29
C THR A 201 9.12 26.94 7.62
N VAL A 202 9.59 28.17 7.83
CA VAL A 202 9.21 29.00 8.97
C VAL A 202 8.78 30.37 8.44
N ASP A 203 7.60 30.83 8.87
CA ASP A 203 7.11 32.18 8.57
C ASP A 203 7.21 33.11 9.79
N ALA A 204 6.53 34.25 9.77
CA ALA A 204 6.55 35.21 10.88
C ALA A 204 5.89 34.70 12.17
N THR A 205 5.04 33.67 12.06
CA THR A 205 4.08 33.25 13.10
C THR A 205 4.07 31.74 13.35
N HIS A 206 4.43 30.92 12.37
CA HIS A 206 4.35 29.47 12.42
C HIS A 206 5.60 28.78 11.85
N ALA A 207 5.87 27.60 12.39
CA ALA A 207 6.67 26.58 11.75
C ALA A 207 5.72 25.65 10.95
N HIS A 208 6.05 25.39 9.68
CA HIS A 208 5.24 24.57 8.79
C HIS A 208 5.79 23.15 8.73
N LEU A 209 5.02 22.16 9.17
CA LEU A 209 5.41 20.76 9.14
C LEU A 209 4.58 19.96 8.14
N GLY A 210 5.22 19.37 7.14
CA GLY A 210 4.58 18.56 6.11
C GLY A 210 4.21 17.16 6.62
N LEU A 211 2.96 16.77 6.42
CA LEU A 211 2.37 15.49 6.81
C LEU A 211 1.84 14.78 5.56
N GLY A 212 2.52 13.70 5.16
CA GLY A 212 2.00 12.78 4.14
C GLY A 212 0.98 11.83 4.76
N LEU A 213 -0.29 11.92 4.32
CA LEU A 213 -1.33 11.01 4.77
C LEU A 213 -1.21 9.67 4.03
N ALA A 214 -1.35 8.58 4.77
CA ALA A 214 -1.35 7.24 4.22
C ALA A 214 -2.69 6.96 3.54
N GLN A 215 -2.64 6.21 2.45
CA GLN A 215 -3.81 5.87 1.65
C GLN A 215 -4.21 4.41 1.90
N PRO A 216 -5.49 4.12 2.19
CA PRO A 216 -5.92 2.77 2.56
C PRO A 216 -5.84 1.80 1.38
N ARG A 217 -5.39 0.56 1.64
CA ARG A 217 -5.34 -0.53 0.67
C ARG A 217 -6.09 -1.75 1.17
N LEU A 218 -6.81 -2.39 0.26
CA LEU A 218 -7.55 -3.62 0.53
C LEU A 218 -6.70 -4.84 0.17
N SER A 219 -6.96 -5.95 0.85
CA SER A 219 -6.24 -7.21 0.65
C SER A 219 -6.34 -7.79 -0.77
N ASN A 220 -7.43 -7.51 -1.50
CA ASN A 220 -7.66 -7.98 -2.87
C ASN A 220 -7.87 -6.80 -3.84
N ASP A 221 -7.11 -5.72 -3.65
CA ASP A 221 -7.14 -4.45 -4.40
C ASP A 221 -8.48 -3.68 -4.36
N ALA A 222 -9.57 -4.27 -4.86
CA ALA A 222 -10.91 -3.67 -4.94
C ALA A 222 -11.85 -4.10 -3.81
N TRP A 223 -11.53 -5.15 -3.05
CA TRP A 223 -12.35 -5.62 -1.93
C TRP A 223 -11.51 -6.37 -0.89
N GLY A 224 -12.08 -6.62 0.29
CA GLY A 224 -11.47 -7.44 1.34
C GLY A 224 -11.16 -6.65 2.61
N GLU A 225 -10.11 -7.05 3.31
CA GLU A 225 -9.76 -6.43 4.60
C GLU A 225 -8.88 -5.19 4.39
N LEU A 226 -9.12 -4.15 5.19
CA LEU A 226 -8.22 -3.01 5.31
C LEU A 226 -7.06 -3.40 6.23
N ASN A 227 -5.98 -3.91 5.65
CA ASN A 227 -4.83 -4.46 6.40
C ASN A 227 -3.51 -3.72 6.12
N SER A 228 -3.50 -2.78 5.19
CA SER A 228 -2.29 -2.04 4.80
C SER A 228 -2.61 -0.63 4.34
N TYR A 229 -1.60 0.24 4.42
CA TYR A 229 -1.66 1.62 3.97
C TYR A 229 -0.43 1.94 3.12
N SER A 230 -0.62 2.70 2.05
CA SER A 230 0.48 3.23 1.22
C SER A 230 0.90 4.62 1.70
N TYR A 231 2.20 4.83 1.86
CA TYR A 231 2.79 6.15 2.11
C TYR A 231 3.40 6.77 0.84
N SER A 232 2.91 6.33 -0.31
CA SER A 232 3.21 6.87 -1.64
C SER A 232 1.93 7.11 -2.41
N SER A 233 2.05 7.53 -3.65
CA SER A 233 0.96 7.49 -4.61
C SER A 233 0.35 6.09 -4.77
N LEU A 234 -0.90 6.07 -5.24
CA LEU A 234 -1.65 4.86 -5.57
C LEU A 234 -2.02 4.87 -7.04
N GLU A 235 -1.77 3.77 -7.75
CA GLU A 235 -2.37 3.56 -9.07
C GLU A 235 -3.83 3.12 -8.91
N LEU A 236 -4.76 3.93 -9.42
CA LEU A 236 -6.19 3.64 -9.34
C LEU A 236 -6.77 3.56 -10.77
N ALA A 237 -7.61 2.56 -11.01
CA ALA A 237 -8.29 2.39 -12.29
C ALA A 237 -9.55 3.25 -12.35
N SER A 238 -9.53 4.33 -13.14
CA SER A 238 -10.64 5.26 -13.29
C SER A 238 -11.55 4.91 -14.46
N GLN A 239 -10.96 4.38 -15.54
CA GLN A 239 -11.65 4.07 -16.80
C GLN A 239 -11.12 2.77 -17.42
N HIS A 240 -11.70 2.36 -18.54
CA HIS A 240 -11.19 1.27 -19.36
C HIS A 240 -11.03 1.75 -20.81
N GLY A 241 -10.02 1.23 -21.51
CA GLY A 241 -9.84 1.44 -22.95
C GLY A 241 -10.89 0.74 -23.80
N GLU A 242 -10.87 0.95 -25.11
CA GLU A 242 -11.73 0.23 -26.06
C GLU A 242 -11.44 -1.28 -26.11
N ASP A 243 -10.18 -1.66 -25.83
CA ASP A 243 -9.77 -3.05 -25.63
C ASP A 243 -10.16 -3.60 -24.24
N GLY A 244 -10.73 -2.74 -23.40
CA GLY A 244 -11.16 -2.94 -22.01
C GLY A 244 -10.05 -3.25 -21.00
N ARG A 245 -8.79 -2.91 -21.31
CA ARG A 245 -7.74 -2.77 -20.30
C ARG A 245 -8.08 -1.61 -19.35
N PRO A 246 -7.79 -1.73 -18.05
CA PRO A 246 -7.94 -0.59 -17.14
C PRO A 246 -6.98 0.54 -17.56
N LYS A 247 -7.49 1.76 -17.58
CA LYS A 247 -6.66 2.96 -17.60
C LYS A 247 -6.42 3.34 -16.14
N THR A 248 -5.19 3.18 -15.71
CA THR A 248 -4.76 3.56 -14.37
C THR A 248 -4.19 4.96 -14.39
N HIS A 249 -4.50 5.71 -13.35
CA HIS A 249 -3.97 7.04 -13.11
C HIS A 249 -3.42 7.08 -11.69
N GLU A 250 -2.34 7.84 -11.51
CA GLU A 250 -1.65 7.95 -10.24
C GLU A 250 -2.39 8.97 -9.35
N ALA A 251 -2.98 8.49 -8.27
CA ALA A 251 -3.50 9.33 -7.20
C ALA A 251 -2.35 9.71 -6.27
N ALA A 252 -1.98 10.99 -6.29
CA ALA A 252 -0.93 11.54 -5.44
C ALA A 252 -1.24 11.33 -3.96
N GLN A 253 -0.20 11.10 -3.16
CA GLN A 253 -0.33 11.02 -1.70
C GLN A 253 -0.90 12.34 -1.15
N PRO A 254 -1.99 12.32 -0.36
CA PRO A 254 -2.57 13.52 0.21
C PRO A 254 -1.59 14.18 1.18
N GLN A 255 -1.39 15.49 1.03
CA GLN A 255 -0.50 16.27 1.88
C GLN A 255 -1.30 17.22 2.77
N LEU A 256 -0.95 17.25 4.05
CA LEU A 256 -1.32 18.28 5.00
C LEU A 256 -0.07 19.02 5.47
N GLU A 257 -0.21 20.29 5.82
CA GLU A 257 0.80 21.01 6.58
C GLU A 257 0.22 21.36 7.94
N LEU A 258 0.94 21.00 9.00
CA LEU A 258 0.69 21.44 10.36
C LEU A 258 1.33 22.80 10.59
N LEU A 259 0.55 23.74 11.10
CA LEU A 259 1.02 25.07 11.46
C LEU A 259 1.28 25.11 12.97
N LEU A 260 2.55 24.95 13.37
CA LEU A 260 2.97 25.01 14.77
C LEU A 260 3.25 26.46 15.16
N PRO A 261 2.50 27.07 16.10
CA PRO A 261 2.71 28.46 16.48
C PRO A 261 4.07 28.71 17.11
N LEU A 262 4.72 29.81 16.72
CA LEU A 262 5.99 30.22 17.31
C LEU A 262 5.80 30.82 18.71
N ASP A 263 4.61 31.30 19.04
CA ASP A 263 4.29 31.97 20.31
C ASP A 263 4.10 31.03 21.53
N GLY A 264 4.17 29.71 21.30
CA GLY A 264 4.09 28.70 22.36
C GLY A 264 2.72 28.01 22.51
N GLY A 265 1.77 28.26 21.61
CA GLY A 265 0.55 27.46 21.51
C GLY A 265 0.82 25.95 21.43
N THR A 266 0.00 25.15 22.11
CA THR A 266 0.22 23.70 22.24
C THR A 266 -1.02 22.88 21.88
N GLY A 267 -0.81 21.71 21.30
CA GLY A 267 -1.84 20.73 21.00
C GLY A 267 -2.74 21.09 19.82
N ARG A 268 -3.82 20.33 19.68
CA ARG A 268 -4.70 20.35 18.49
C ARG A 268 -5.45 21.66 18.31
N SER A 269 -5.81 22.34 19.40
CA SER A 269 -6.53 23.62 19.37
C SER A 269 -5.68 24.79 18.89
N ALA A 270 -4.38 24.75 19.15
CA ALA A 270 -3.44 25.81 18.80
C ALA A 270 -2.79 25.62 17.43
N CYS A 271 -2.83 24.41 16.86
CA CYS A 271 -2.14 24.10 15.62
C CYS A 271 -3.14 23.77 14.49
N PRO A 272 -3.50 24.75 13.64
CA PRO A 272 -4.28 24.49 12.44
C PRO A 272 -3.54 23.56 11.47
N LEU A 273 -4.30 22.87 10.63
CA LEU A 273 -3.79 22.07 9.53
C LEU A 273 -4.23 22.70 8.20
N GLN A 274 -3.42 22.63 7.16
CA GLN A 274 -3.80 23.11 5.84
C GLN A 274 -3.53 22.10 4.73
N SER A 275 -4.37 22.08 3.69
CA SER A 275 -4.20 21.17 2.54
C SER A 275 -3.02 21.60 1.67
N ALA A 276 -2.63 20.72 0.74
CA ALA A 276 -1.97 21.12 -0.50
C ALA A 276 -2.71 22.31 -1.18
N PRO A 277 -1.98 23.16 -1.94
CA PRO A 277 -2.59 24.27 -2.65
C PRO A 277 -3.56 23.76 -3.71
N LEU A 278 -4.69 24.45 -3.81
CA LEU A 278 -5.72 24.23 -4.81
C LEU A 278 -5.36 24.98 -6.10
N ALA A 279 -6.13 24.79 -7.18
CA ALA A 279 -5.82 25.39 -8.49
C ALA A 279 -5.73 26.93 -8.47
N ASN A 280 -6.40 27.60 -7.53
CA ASN A 280 -6.35 29.05 -7.35
C ASN A 280 -5.28 29.52 -6.34
N GLY A 281 -4.40 28.62 -5.88
CA GLY A 281 -3.36 28.88 -4.88
C GLY A 281 -3.84 28.93 -3.43
N GLN A 282 -5.16 28.87 -3.18
CA GLN A 282 -5.69 28.81 -1.82
C GLN A 282 -5.45 27.44 -1.20
N ARG A 283 -5.50 27.37 0.13
CA ARG A 283 -5.46 26.12 0.90
C ARG A 283 -6.71 26.04 1.78
N ALA A 284 -7.26 24.84 1.93
CA ALA A 284 -8.24 24.58 2.97
C ALA A 284 -7.52 24.59 4.32
N ILE A 285 -8.10 25.20 5.34
CA ILE A 285 -7.55 25.25 6.69
C ILE A 285 -8.53 24.58 7.65
N TRP A 286 -8.08 23.51 8.29
CA TRP A 286 -8.76 22.80 9.35
C TRP A 286 -8.40 23.42 10.69
N ARG A 287 -9.41 23.81 11.46
CA ARG A 287 -9.25 24.19 12.87
C ARG A 287 -10.04 23.24 13.74
N TRP A 288 -9.34 22.64 14.70
CA TRP A 288 -9.90 21.70 15.64
C TRP A 288 -11.03 22.35 16.45
N LEU A 289 -12.11 21.60 16.67
CA LEU A 289 -13.27 22.04 17.44
C LEU A 289 -13.40 21.26 18.75
N HIS A 290 -13.44 19.93 18.65
CA HIS A 290 -13.51 19.00 19.76
C HIS A 290 -13.11 17.60 19.28
N ASP A 291 -12.86 16.68 20.20
CA ASP A 291 -12.75 15.26 19.88
C ASP A 291 -14.10 14.56 20.02
N ASP A 292 -14.22 13.36 19.46
CA ASP A 292 -15.38 12.50 19.65
C ASP A 292 -15.46 11.97 21.10
N ARG A 293 -16.62 11.40 21.48
CA ARG A 293 -16.88 10.91 22.85
C ARG A 293 -15.86 9.91 23.35
N ASP A 294 -15.25 9.16 22.45
CA ASP A 294 -14.25 8.13 22.74
C ASP A 294 -12.81 8.66 22.70
N GLY A 295 -12.60 9.91 22.28
CA GLY A 295 -11.27 10.50 22.10
C GLY A 295 -10.46 9.85 20.98
N THR A 296 -11.12 9.26 19.98
CA THR A 296 -10.48 8.53 18.87
C THR A 296 -10.44 9.30 17.55
N ARG A 297 -11.24 10.36 17.40
CA ARG A 297 -11.28 11.23 16.20
C ARG A 297 -11.55 12.70 16.56
N GLY A 298 -11.01 13.63 15.79
CA GLY A 298 -11.33 15.05 15.90
C GLY A 298 -12.42 15.53 14.94
N ALA A 299 -13.21 16.48 15.42
CA ALA A 299 -14.08 17.33 14.61
C ALA A 299 -13.36 18.64 14.25
N TYR A 300 -13.45 19.04 12.99
CA TYR A 300 -12.78 20.23 12.48
C TYR A 300 -13.76 21.15 11.75
N SER A 301 -13.53 22.45 11.86
CA SER A 301 -14.08 23.45 10.94
C SER A 301 -13.12 23.65 9.77
N ILE A 302 -13.65 23.91 8.57
CA ILE A 302 -12.82 24.17 7.38
C ILE A 302 -13.11 25.55 6.81
N THR A 303 -12.05 26.33 6.56
CA THR A 303 -12.10 27.58 5.80
C THR A 303 -11.31 27.47 4.50
N LEU A 304 -11.88 27.94 3.40
CA LEU A 304 -11.25 28.08 2.08
C LEU A 304 -11.21 29.57 1.71
N GLY A 305 -10.09 30.24 1.99
CA GLY A 305 -10.03 31.70 1.93
C GLY A 305 -11.00 32.33 2.92
N ASP A 306 -11.97 33.10 2.44
CA ASP A 306 -13.07 33.70 3.21
C ASP A 306 -14.31 32.80 3.31
N TRP A 307 -14.32 31.64 2.63
CA TRP A 307 -15.45 30.73 2.63
C TRP A 307 -15.36 29.73 3.78
N GLN A 308 -16.21 29.90 4.79
CA GLN A 308 -16.43 28.89 5.82
C GLN A 308 -17.31 27.77 5.27
N LEU A 309 -16.82 26.53 5.28
CA LEU A 309 -17.63 25.37 4.93
C LEU A 309 -18.61 25.05 6.07
N GLU A 310 -19.86 24.82 5.72
CA GLU A 310 -20.91 24.43 6.65
C GLU A 310 -20.70 22.99 7.15
N GLY A 311 -20.83 22.77 8.45
CA GLY A 311 -20.69 21.45 9.08
C GLY A 311 -19.34 21.23 9.77
N GLN A 312 -19.17 20.01 10.25
CA GLN A 312 -17.95 19.54 10.90
C GLN A 312 -17.32 18.45 10.04
N TRP A 313 -16.00 18.40 10.02
CA TRP A 313 -15.24 17.61 9.05
C TRP A 313 -14.18 16.77 9.74
N THR A 314 -13.83 15.64 9.13
CA THR A 314 -12.65 14.86 9.51
C THR A 314 -11.41 15.38 8.77
N LEU A 315 -10.26 14.76 9.03
CA LEU A 315 -9.03 15.02 8.26
C LEU A 315 -8.96 14.24 6.94
N ASP A 316 -9.86 13.28 6.70
CA ASP A 316 -9.83 12.50 5.46
C ASP A 316 -10.41 13.30 4.30
N HIS A 317 -9.54 13.70 3.37
CA HIS A 317 -9.86 14.60 2.27
C HIS A 317 -9.03 14.27 1.02
N ARG A 318 -9.54 14.60 -0.17
CA ARG A 318 -8.77 14.49 -1.43
C ARG A 318 -8.94 15.75 -2.26
N VAL A 319 -7.82 16.38 -2.64
CA VAL A 319 -7.81 17.42 -3.68
C VAL A 319 -7.87 16.71 -5.03
N SER A 320 -8.75 17.14 -5.92
CA SER A 320 -8.81 16.60 -7.28
C SER A 320 -7.51 16.87 -8.05
N ASP A 321 -7.15 15.99 -8.96
CA ASP A 321 -6.06 16.18 -9.94
C ASP A 321 -6.08 17.55 -10.66
N CYS A 322 -7.25 18.09 -10.99
CA CYS A 322 -7.39 19.43 -11.58
C CYS A 322 -7.33 20.59 -10.56
N GLY A 323 -7.24 20.30 -9.26
CA GLY A 323 -7.19 21.27 -8.17
C GLY A 323 -8.47 22.09 -7.93
N HIS A 324 -9.56 21.84 -8.68
CA HIS A 324 -10.81 22.61 -8.61
C HIS A 324 -11.86 22.04 -7.66
N TYR A 325 -11.66 20.83 -7.16
CA TYR A 325 -12.56 20.16 -6.23
C TYR A 325 -11.81 19.64 -5.01
N LEU A 326 -12.50 19.65 -3.88
CA LEU A 326 -12.05 19.06 -2.61
C LEU A 326 -13.12 18.08 -2.12
N ALA A 327 -12.78 16.79 -2.07
CA ALA A 327 -13.61 15.76 -1.47
C ALA A 327 -13.35 15.71 0.03
N LEU A 328 -14.41 15.64 0.84
CA LEU A 328 -14.37 15.71 2.30
C LEU A 328 -15.31 14.67 2.91
N VAL A 329 -14.88 14.06 4.01
CA VAL A 329 -15.75 13.22 4.85
C VAL A 329 -16.26 14.05 6.02
N SER A 330 -17.58 14.10 6.20
CA SER A 330 -18.17 14.80 7.35
C SER A 330 -17.85 14.09 8.66
N PHE A 331 -17.60 14.86 9.70
CA PHE A 331 -17.53 14.32 11.05
C PHE A 331 -18.92 13.87 11.49
N ALA A 332 -19.00 12.70 12.11
CA ALA A 332 -20.24 12.14 12.63
C ALA A 332 -19.97 11.21 13.82
N GLU A 333 -20.85 11.30 14.82
CA GLU A 333 -20.92 10.40 15.97
C GLU A 333 -22.29 9.73 16.02
N THR A 334 -22.39 8.53 16.58
CA THR A 334 -23.68 7.84 16.78
C THR A 334 -24.70 8.79 17.43
N PRO A 335 -25.90 8.98 16.83
CA PRO A 335 -26.50 8.21 15.73
C PRO A 335 -26.33 8.80 14.31
N GLN A 336 -25.50 9.82 14.12
CA GLN A 336 -25.25 10.43 12.81
C GLN A 336 -24.31 9.57 11.95
N VAL A 337 -24.45 9.70 10.63
CA VAL A 337 -23.66 8.95 9.64
C VAL A 337 -22.73 9.91 8.92
N ALA A 338 -21.45 9.51 8.80
CA ALA A 338 -20.48 10.26 8.01
C ALA A 338 -20.86 10.19 6.52
N ARG A 339 -20.78 11.32 5.83
CA ARG A 339 -21.16 11.44 4.42
C ARG A 339 -20.03 12.08 3.63
N LEU A 340 -19.97 11.73 2.34
CA LEU A 340 -19.08 12.37 1.40
C LEU A 340 -19.67 13.69 0.92
N ALA A 341 -18.88 14.76 1.00
CA ALA A 341 -19.17 16.04 0.38
C ALA A 341 -18.07 16.43 -0.61
N ILE A 342 -18.45 17.14 -1.66
CA ILE A 342 -17.55 17.68 -2.67
C ILE A 342 -17.72 19.20 -2.68
N ALA A 343 -16.66 19.92 -2.31
CA ALA A 343 -16.59 21.37 -2.45
C ALA A 343 -16.06 21.72 -3.84
N HIS A 344 -16.85 22.46 -4.61
CA HIS A 344 -16.45 23.04 -5.89
C HIS A 344 -16.02 24.50 -5.68
N LEU A 345 -14.72 24.75 -5.84
CA LEU A 345 -14.10 25.99 -5.41
C LEU A 345 -14.58 27.20 -6.21
N ALA A 346 -14.59 27.09 -7.54
CA ALA A 346 -14.93 28.20 -8.42
C ALA A 346 -16.37 28.70 -8.22
N GLN A 347 -17.29 27.80 -7.85
CA GLN A 347 -18.70 28.14 -7.59
C GLN A 347 -18.99 28.37 -6.10
N ARG A 348 -18.02 28.18 -5.20
CA ARG A 348 -18.22 28.20 -3.73
C ARG A 348 -19.43 27.35 -3.32
N ARG A 349 -19.52 26.15 -3.90
CA ARG A 349 -20.66 25.25 -3.74
C ARG A 349 -20.21 23.96 -3.06
N LEU A 350 -20.89 23.60 -1.98
CA LEU A 350 -20.73 22.32 -1.30
C LEU A 350 -21.88 21.40 -1.73
N THR A 351 -21.56 20.22 -2.25
CA THR A 351 -22.56 19.23 -2.71
C THR A 351 -22.33 17.91 -1.99
N TRP A 352 -23.38 17.30 -1.46
CA TRP A 352 -23.31 15.99 -0.83
C TRP A 352 -23.47 14.89 -1.88
N ALA A 353 -22.77 13.78 -1.71
CA ALA A 353 -23.03 12.59 -2.50
C ALA A 353 -24.42 12.00 -2.16
N ASP A 354 -25.11 11.50 -3.17
CA ASP A 354 -26.46 10.93 -3.02
C ASP A 354 -26.44 9.51 -2.43
N THR A 355 -25.26 8.90 -2.33
CA THR A 355 -25.09 7.53 -1.84
C THR A 355 -24.60 7.53 -0.40
N GLU A 356 -25.34 6.87 0.49
CA GLU A 356 -24.89 6.58 1.85
C GLU A 356 -23.96 5.37 1.85
N LEU A 357 -22.80 5.50 2.47
CA LEU A 357 -21.77 4.46 2.55
C LEU A 357 -21.27 4.39 4.00
N ALA A 358 -21.15 3.18 4.53
CA ALA A 358 -20.65 2.96 5.89
C ALA A 358 -19.13 3.11 5.93
N ASP A 359 -18.63 3.77 6.98
CA ASP A 359 -17.19 3.86 7.30
C ASP A 359 -16.30 4.21 6.10
N ILE A 360 -16.57 5.37 5.49
CA ILE A 360 -15.91 5.86 4.27
C ILE A 360 -14.45 6.19 4.58
N GLN A 361 -13.54 5.69 3.74
CA GLN A 361 -12.16 6.19 3.67
C GLN A 361 -11.78 6.50 2.23
N LEU A 362 -11.22 7.68 1.99
CA LEU A 362 -10.89 8.12 0.65
C LEU A 362 -9.60 7.43 0.16
N GLN A 363 -9.50 7.21 -1.15
CA GLN A 363 -8.28 6.74 -1.79
C GLN A 363 -7.70 7.82 -2.71
N GLY A 364 -8.50 8.43 -3.57
CA GLY A 364 -8.02 9.44 -4.51
C GLY A 364 -9.14 10.26 -5.15
N PHE A 365 -8.79 11.32 -5.87
CA PHE A 365 -9.73 12.10 -6.67
C PHE A 365 -9.09 12.41 -8.03
N ILE A 366 -9.35 11.55 -9.00
CA ILE A 366 -8.71 11.55 -10.32
C ILE A 366 -9.77 11.37 -11.41
N ASP A 367 -9.53 11.92 -12.59
CA ASP A 367 -10.41 11.82 -13.76
C ASP A 367 -11.87 12.20 -13.46
N GLY A 368 -12.07 13.18 -12.57
CA GLY A 368 -13.39 13.64 -12.14
C GLY A 368 -14.16 12.65 -11.26
N GLN A 369 -13.49 11.64 -10.69
CA GLN A 369 -14.10 10.63 -9.82
C GLN A 369 -13.41 10.58 -8.45
N VAL A 370 -14.19 10.54 -7.38
CA VAL A 370 -13.69 10.25 -6.03
C VAL A 370 -13.63 8.74 -5.86
N HIS A 371 -12.43 8.22 -5.68
CA HIS A 371 -12.17 6.83 -5.31
C HIS A 371 -12.14 6.71 -3.79
N LEU A 372 -12.88 5.75 -3.26
CA LEU A 372 -12.99 5.51 -1.83
C LEU A 372 -13.20 4.02 -1.54
N ILE A 373 -13.00 3.63 -0.29
CA ILE A 373 -13.43 2.33 0.24
C ILE A 373 -14.55 2.56 1.26
N HIS A 374 -15.43 1.58 1.38
CA HIS A 374 -16.52 1.59 2.35
C HIS A 374 -16.74 0.21 2.95
N LEU A 375 -17.21 0.16 4.18
CA LEU A 375 -17.53 -1.07 4.89
C LEU A 375 -18.73 -1.75 4.22
N LEU A 376 -18.66 -3.07 4.11
CA LEU A 376 -19.76 -3.93 3.66
C LEU A 376 -20.39 -4.72 4.80
N GLY A 377 -19.58 -5.10 5.78
CA GLY A 377 -19.99 -5.97 6.87
C GLY A 377 -18.80 -6.57 7.63
N LEU A 378 -19.09 -7.59 8.42
CA LEU A 378 -18.13 -8.30 9.23
C LEU A 378 -18.05 -9.77 8.82
N ARG A 379 -16.87 -10.36 8.98
CA ARG A 379 -16.58 -11.75 8.66
C ARG A 379 -15.70 -12.37 9.74
N ARG A 380 -15.96 -13.61 10.15
CA ARG A 380 -15.10 -14.35 11.08
C ARG A 380 -13.74 -14.58 10.46
N GLU A 381 -12.72 -14.39 11.27
CA GLU A 381 -11.39 -14.87 10.93
C GLU A 381 -11.41 -16.39 10.82
N ARG A 382 -10.90 -16.92 9.72
CA ARG A 382 -10.78 -18.37 9.46
C ARG A 382 -9.33 -18.70 9.16
N HIS A 383 -8.84 -19.78 9.74
CA HIS A 383 -7.46 -20.20 9.58
C HIS A 383 -7.28 -21.07 8.33
N PHE A 384 -6.05 -21.14 7.83
CA PHE A 384 -5.68 -22.00 6.71
C PHE A 384 -6.13 -23.44 6.98
N GLY A 385 -6.85 -24.04 6.02
CA GLY A 385 -7.37 -25.41 6.12
C GLY A 385 -8.73 -25.55 6.82
N GLU A 386 -9.30 -24.47 7.37
CA GLU A 386 -10.69 -24.49 7.84
C GLU A 386 -11.68 -24.48 6.66
N PRO A 387 -12.85 -25.15 6.77
CA PRO A 387 -13.91 -25.06 5.77
C PRO A 387 -14.29 -23.60 5.48
N GLY A 388 -14.22 -23.21 4.20
CA GLY A 388 -14.46 -21.83 3.77
C GLY A 388 -13.30 -20.88 4.11
N TRP A 389 -12.05 -21.34 4.07
CA TRP A 389 -10.88 -20.46 4.03
C TRP A 389 -10.82 -19.67 2.70
N ASN A 390 -11.14 -20.32 1.57
CA ASN A 390 -11.31 -19.69 0.25
C ASN A 390 -12.73 -19.14 0.09
N ASN A 391 -13.02 -18.01 0.73
CA ASN A 391 -14.36 -17.41 0.72
C ASN A 391 -14.71 -16.74 -0.61
N LEU A 392 -16.01 -16.70 -0.90
CA LEU A 392 -16.56 -15.88 -1.97
C LEU A 392 -16.25 -14.40 -1.67
N PRO A 393 -15.92 -13.59 -2.69
CA PRO A 393 -15.95 -12.14 -2.57
C PRO A 393 -17.29 -11.69 -2.02
N TYR A 394 -17.27 -10.68 -1.14
CA TYR A 394 -18.47 -10.11 -0.51
C TYR A 394 -19.25 -11.03 0.44
N GLN A 395 -18.68 -12.18 0.82
CA GLN A 395 -19.24 -12.99 1.90
C GLN A 395 -19.08 -12.28 3.25
N LEU A 396 -20.19 -12.21 3.99
CA LEU A 396 -20.27 -11.57 5.30
C LEU A 396 -21.00 -12.51 6.26
N ASP A 397 -20.44 -12.69 7.45
CA ASP A 397 -21.15 -13.36 8.55
C ASP A 397 -22.16 -12.40 9.18
N GLN A 398 -21.92 -11.08 9.09
CA GLN A 398 -22.84 -10.03 9.50
C GLN A 398 -22.86 -8.91 8.46
N HIS A 399 -24.04 -8.68 7.87
CA HIS A 399 -24.27 -7.54 7.00
C HIS A 399 -24.42 -6.25 7.82
N LEU A 400 -24.22 -5.10 7.17
CA LEU A 400 -24.57 -3.82 7.76
C LEU A 400 -26.04 -3.81 8.23
N PRO A 401 -26.34 -3.21 9.39
CA PRO A 401 -27.71 -2.95 9.80
C PRO A 401 -28.48 -2.14 8.76
N GLU A 402 -29.79 -2.39 8.64
CA GLU A 402 -30.67 -1.64 7.72
C GLU A 402 -30.73 -0.15 8.04
N ASP A 403 -30.62 0.21 9.32
CA ASP A 403 -30.59 1.60 9.80
C ASP A 403 -29.16 2.17 9.73
N PRO A 404 -28.90 3.18 8.87
CA PRO A 404 -27.60 3.81 8.76
C PRO A 404 -27.07 4.39 10.08
N ALA A 405 -27.96 4.83 10.98
CA ALA A 405 -27.56 5.40 12.27
C ALA A 405 -26.76 4.43 13.15
N SER A 406 -26.88 3.12 12.90
CA SER A 406 -26.16 2.06 13.63
C SER A 406 -24.81 1.70 13.01
N TRP A 407 -24.48 2.19 11.81
CA TRP A 407 -23.26 1.82 11.10
C TRP A 407 -22.00 2.22 11.85
N HIS A 408 -21.99 3.38 12.51
CA HIS A 408 -20.82 3.83 13.26
C HIS A 408 -20.48 2.87 14.41
N SER A 409 -21.47 2.45 15.19
CA SER A 409 -21.27 1.44 16.25
C SER A 409 -20.91 0.07 15.70
N PHE A 410 -21.50 -0.32 14.56
CA PHE A 410 -21.24 -1.60 13.91
C PHE A 410 -19.80 -1.70 13.38
N ALA A 411 -19.22 -0.59 12.93
CA ALA A 411 -17.84 -0.54 12.44
C ALA A 411 -16.79 -0.66 13.57
N ARG A 412 -17.16 -0.51 14.85
CA ARG A 412 -16.23 -0.61 15.99
C ARG A 412 -15.96 -2.08 16.37
N CYS A 413 -14.88 -2.32 17.12
CA CYS A 413 -14.31 -3.65 17.40
C CYS A 413 -15.32 -4.76 17.71
N HIS A 414 -15.13 -5.90 17.04
CA HIS A 414 -15.82 -7.16 17.32
C HIS A 414 -14.78 -8.26 17.44
N ASP A 415 -14.66 -8.87 18.62
CA ASP A 415 -13.70 -9.95 18.85
C ASP A 415 -13.96 -11.12 17.90
N GLY A 416 -12.91 -11.58 17.21
CA GLY A 416 -12.98 -12.69 16.24
C GLY A 416 -13.64 -12.35 14.90
N LEU A 417 -14.04 -11.10 14.66
CA LEU A 417 -14.58 -10.62 13.38
C LEU A 417 -13.64 -9.59 12.73
N ARG A 418 -13.43 -9.76 11.43
CA ARG A 418 -12.72 -8.85 10.53
C ARG A 418 -13.71 -8.00 9.75
N ARG A 419 -13.35 -6.75 9.48
CA ARG A 419 -14.12 -5.80 8.67
C ARG A 419 -13.82 -6.03 7.20
N VAL A 420 -14.87 -6.17 6.39
CA VAL A 420 -14.75 -6.36 4.94
C VAL A 420 -15.22 -5.09 4.24
N TYR A 421 -14.37 -4.54 3.39
CA TYR A 421 -14.59 -3.32 2.63
C TYR A 421 -14.65 -3.62 1.13
N ALA A 422 -15.20 -2.67 0.38
CA ALA A 422 -15.11 -2.63 -1.07
C ALA A 422 -14.79 -1.22 -1.55
N GLN A 423 -14.10 -1.16 -2.68
CA GLN A 423 -13.84 0.07 -3.41
C GLN A 423 -15.12 0.52 -4.13
N ALA A 424 -15.39 1.82 -4.06
CA ALA A 424 -16.42 2.48 -4.83
C ALA A 424 -15.85 3.76 -5.48
N ARG A 425 -16.54 4.21 -6.53
CA ARG A 425 -16.22 5.44 -7.23
C ARG A 425 -17.45 6.33 -7.23
N ILE A 426 -17.28 7.61 -6.92
CA ILE A 426 -18.34 8.62 -6.98
C ILE A 426 -17.97 9.61 -8.08
N GLY A 427 -18.81 9.71 -9.11
CA GLY A 427 -18.62 10.61 -10.24
C GLY A 427 -19.74 11.64 -10.33
N LEU A 428 -19.52 12.69 -11.10
CA LEU A 428 -20.54 13.69 -11.40
C LEU A 428 -21.44 13.17 -12.54
N ASP A 429 -22.72 12.94 -12.25
CA ASP A 429 -23.76 12.67 -13.24
C ASP A 429 -24.74 13.86 -13.29
N GLY A 430 -24.72 14.58 -14.41
CA GLY A 430 -25.39 15.87 -14.54
C GLY A 430 -24.90 16.87 -13.49
N MET A 431 -25.70 17.07 -12.43
CA MET A 431 -25.41 17.99 -11.32
C MET A 431 -25.21 17.30 -9.96
N ALA A 432 -25.34 15.98 -9.91
CA ALA A 432 -25.30 15.20 -8.68
C ALA A 432 -24.06 14.29 -8.63
N TRP A 433 -23.52 14.11 -7.43
CA TRP A 433 -22.40 13.19 -7.20
C TRP A 433 -22.96 11.82 -6.81
N GLN A 434 -22.79 10.84 -7.69
CA GLN A 434 -23.43 9.53 -7.58
C GLN A 434 -22.42 8.40 -7.75
N ARG A 435 -22.75 7.24 -7.18
CA ARG A 435 -21.93 6.04 -7.35
C ARG A 435 -21.86 5.66 -8.82
N VAL A 436 -20.64 5.57 -9.35
CA VAL A 436 -20.38 5.09 -10.70
C VAL A 436 -20.85 3.63 -10.75
N PRO A 437 -21.78 3.29 -11.67
CA PRO A 437 -22.33 1.95 -11.73
C PRO A 437 -21.27 0.91 -12.14
N ILE A 438 -21.55 -0.36 -11.82
CA ILE A 438 -20.77 -1.48 -12.34
C ILE A 438 -20.83 -1.43 -13.87
N ARG A 439 -19.68 -1.66 -14.51
CA ARG A 439 -19.53 -1.57 -15.97
C ARG A 439 -20.49 -2.54 -16.67
N LEU A 440 -21.25 -2.04 -17.63
CA LEU A 440 -22.00 -2.86 -18.57
C LEU A 440 -21.07 -3.28 -19.72
N ALA A 441 -20.91 -4.58 -19.92
CA ALA A 441 -20.15 -5.15 -21.03
C ALA A 441 -20.96 -5.08 -22.32
N THR A 442 -20.53 -4.25 -23.27
CA THR A 442 -21.16 -4.09 -24.59
C THR A 442 -20.53 -4.96 -25.67
N GLN A 443 -19.41 -5.62 -25.35
CA GLN A 443 -18.69 -6.56 -26.19
C GLN A 443 -18.19 -7.73 -25.33
N PRO A 444 -17.85 -8.89 -25.94
CA PRO A 444 -17.27 -10.01 -25.21
C PRO A 444 -16.00 -9.57 -24.45
N PRO A 445 -15.92 -9.81 -23.13
CA PRO A 445 -14.72 -9.53 -22.36
C PRO A 445 -13.48 -10.23 -22.92
N ALA A 446 -12.34 -9.55 -22.86
CA ALA A 446 -11.03 -10.15 -23.15
C ALA A 446 -10.37 -10.62 -21.85
N ALA A 447 -9.36 -11.49 -21.96
CA ALA A 447 -8.69 -12.12 -20.81
C ALA A 447 -8.04 -11.12 -19.83
N TRP A 448 -7.66 -9.94 -20.32
CA TRP A 448 -7.07 -8.85 -19.54
C TRP A 448 -8.11 -7.85 -19.01
N TRP A 449 -9.41 -8.08 -19.21
CA TRP A 449 -10.41 -7.24 -18.55
C TRP A 449 -10.26 -7.40 -17.04
N GLN A 450 -10.17 -6.27 -16.33
CA GLN A 450 -10.02 -6.23 -14.88
C GLN A 450 -11.28 -5.64 -14.24
N GLY A 451 -11.52 -6.05 -12.99
CA GLY A 451 -12.65 -5.59 -12.19
C GLY A 451 -14.00 -6.19 -12.60
N GLU A 452 -15.05 -5.68 -11.98
CA GLU A 452 -16.39 -6.22 -12.13
C GLU A 452 -17.13 -5.68 -13.35
N PHE A 453 -18.02 -6.51 -13.90
CA PHE A 453 -18.90 -6.09 -14.98
C PHE A 453 -20.18 -6.92 -15.01
N THR A 454 -21.19 -6.41 -15.70
CA THR A 454 -22.39 -7.15 -16.06
C THR A 454 -22.45 -7.39 -17.56
N LEU A 455 -22.88 -8.58 -17.99
CA LEU A 455 -23.05 -8.96 -19.39
C LEU A 455 -24.50 -9.42 -19.61
N PRO A 456 -25.34 -8.58 -20.24
CA PRO A 456 -26.74 -8.92 -20.50
C PRO A 456 -26.86 -10.00 -21.58
N ALA A 457 -27.84 -10.89 -21.44
CA ALA A 457 -28.18 -11.83 -22.50
C ALA A 457 -28.85 -11.08 -23.67
N PRO A 458 -28.58 -11.45 -24.94
CA PRO A 458 -29.15 -10.78 -26.10
C PRO A 458 -30.68 -10.76 -26.17
N ASP A 459 -31.35 -11.73 -25.53
CA ASP A 459 -32.81 -11.84 -25.46
C ASP A 459 -33.44 -11.02 -24.31
N GLY A 460 -32.61 -10.39 -23.47
CA GLY A 460 -33.02 -9.63 -22.29
C GLY A 460 -33.59 -10.47 -21.15
N GLN A 461 -33.56 -11.80 -21.23
CA GLN A 461 -34.16 -12.69 -20.23
C GLN A 461 -33.18 -13.06 -19.11
N ASP A 462 -31.89 -12.85 -19.31
CA ASP A 462 -30.86 -13.08 -18.29
C ASP A 462 -29.75 -12.01 -18.32
N ARG A 463 -28.93 -11.99 -17.28
CA ARG A 463 -27.75 -11.16 -17.13
C ARG A 463 -26.72 -11.87 -16.27
N ALA A 464 -25.49 -11.91 -16.73
CA ALA A 464 -24.34 -12.36 -15.97
C ALA A 464 -23.72 -11.19 -15.19
N TRP A 465 -23.51 -11.33 -13.88
CA TRP A 465 -22.63 -10.46 -13.10
C TRP A 465 -21.33 -11.22 -12.82
N ALA A 466 -20.21 -10.68 -13.30
CA ALA A 466 -18.89 -11.25 -13.13
C ALA A 466 -18.06 -10.40 -12.16
N PHE A 467 -17.47 -11.01 -11.15
CA PHE A 467 -16.85 -10.31 -10.03
C PHE A 467 -15.70 -11.10 -9.38
N GLY A 468 -14.92 -10.42 -8.53
CA GLY A 468 -13.89 -11.06 -7.70
C GLY A 468 -12.70 -11.65 -8.43
N PHE A 469 -12.40 -11.16 -9.64
CA PHE A 469 -11.24 -11.62 -10.40
C PHE A 469 -9.92 -11.21 -9.74
N GLU A 470 -8.95 -12.11 -9.78
CA GLU A 470 -7.57 -11.87 -9.37
C GLU A 470 -6.73 -11.52 -10.61
N ARG A 471 -5.87 -10.50 -10.46
CA ARG A 471 -4.91 -10.11 -11.50
C ARG A 471 -3.70 -11.03 -11.43
N ASP A 472 -3.40 -11.69 -12.55
CA ASP A 472 -2.25 -12.58 -12.69
C ASP A 472 -1.44 -12.21 -13.94
N ARG A 473 -0.22 -12.76 -14.06
CA ARG A 473 0.70 -12.47 -15.17
C ARG A 473 1.28 -13.76 -15.74
N LEU A 474 1.23 -13.86 -17.07
CA LEU A 474 1.86 -14.96 -17.81
C LEU A 474 3.00 -14.41 -18.66
N GLU A 475 4.15 -15.08 -18.63
CA GLU A 475 5.28 -14.80 -19.51
C GLU A 475 5.00 -15.40 -20.89
N VAL A 476 5.04 -14.56 -21.93
CA VAL A 476 4.85 -14.99 -23.31
C VAL A 476 5.99 -14.42 -24.16
N GLY A 477 6.97 -15.25 -24.48
CA GLY A 477 8.22 -14.81 -25.11
C GLY A 477 9.06 -14.01 -24.11
N ASN A 478 9.30 -12.73 -24.39
CA ASN A 478 10.06 -11.83 -23.51
C ASN A 478 9.18 -10.75 -22.84
N GLU A 479 7.84 -10.90 -22.90
CA GLU A 479 6.90 -9.94 -22.32
C GLU A 479 6.01 -10.61 -21.28
N TRP A 480 5.77 -9.90 -20.18
CA TRP A 480 4.73 -10.25 -19.22
C TRP A 480 3.39 -9.69 -19.67
N ARG A 481 2.37 -10.54 -19.69
CA ARG A 481 1.00 -10.14 -20.03
C ARG A 481 0.06 -10.45 -18.90
N GLU A 482 -0.77 -9.48 -18.58
CA GLU A 482 -1.67 -9.56 -17.45
C GLU A 482 -3.04 -10.08 -17.84
N PHE A 483 -3.66 -10.80 -16.91
CA PHE A 483 -4.99 -11.37 -17.08
C PHE A 483 -5.76 -11.47 -15.79
N ALA A 484 -7.02 -11.83 -15.92
CA ALA A 484 -7.94 -11.99 -14.81
C ALA A 484 -8.38 -13.45 -14.73
N ARG A 485 -8.17 -14.07 -13.56
CA ARG A 485 -8.54 -15.46 -13.26
C ARG A 485 -9.29 -15.55 -11.92
N ASN A 486 -9.69 -16.76 -11.56
CA ASN A 486 -10.30 -17.10 -10.26
C ASN A 486 -11.56 -16.29 -9.90
N GLY A 487 -12.22 -15.69 -10.90
CA GLY A 487 -13.43 -14.91 -10.67
C GLY A 487 -14.68 -15.76 -10.55
N TYR A 488 -15.77 -15.05 -10.29
CA TYR A 488 -17.08 -15.59 -9.96
C TYR A 488 -18.12 -15.03 -10.93
N LEU A 489 -19.17 -15.80 -11.15
CA LEU A 489 -20.30 -15.41 -11.97
C LEU A 489 -21.60 -15.72 -11.24
N LEU A 490 -22.52 -14.75 -11.21
CA LEU A 490 -23.91 -14.94 -10.80
C LEU A 490 -24.85 -14.47 -11.91
N THR A 491 -25.72 -15.34 -12.42
CA THR A 491 -26.74 -14.95 -13.40
C THR A 491 -28.02 -14.43 -12.72
N ALA A 492 -28.86 -13.68 -13.45
CA ALA A 492 -30.16 -13.23 -12.97
C ALA A 492 -31.12 -14.41 -12.74
N SER A 493 -30.95 -15.48 -13.52
CA SER A 493 -31.61 -16.79 -13.30
C SER A 493 -31.09 -17.57 -12.08
N GLY A 494 -30.09 -17.05 -11.37
CA GLY A 494 -29.58 -17.59 -10.11
C GLY A 494 -28.54 -18.69 -10.24
N ILE A 495 -27.83 -18.78 -11.37
CA ILE A 495 -26.73 -19.72 -11.57
C ILE A 495 -25.43 -19.10 -11.05
N GLY A 496 -24.76 -19.81 -10.13
CA GLY A 496 -23.47 -19.41 -9.57
C GLY A 496 -22.34 -20.31 -10.09
N LEU A 497 -21.26 -19.71 -10.59
CA LEU A 497 -20.05 -20.41 -11.06
C LEU A 497 -18.78 -19.76 -10.49
N THR A 498 -17.73 -20.56 -10.36
CA THR A 498 -16.44 -20.18 -9.76
C THR A 498 -15.26 -20.48 -10.68
N HIS A 499 -14.06 -20.01 -10.30
CA HIS A 499 -12.81 -20.30 -10.99
C HIS A 499 -12.84 -19.90 -12.47
N LEU A 500 -13.48 -18.76 -12.75
CA LEU A 500 -13.64 -18.25 -14.10
C LEU A 500 -12.51 -17.27 -14.44
N ALA A 501 -12.16 -17.25 -15.70
CA ALA A 501 -11.50 -16.10 -16.30
C ALA A 501 -12.54 -15.17 -16.92
N THR A 502 -12.13 -13.97 -17.28
CA THR A 502 -13.05 -12.95 -17.78
C THR A 502 -13.71 -13.22 -19.12
N PRO A 503 -13.11 -13.91 -20.12
CA PRO A 503 -13.75 -14.06 -21.42
C PRO A 503 -15.05 -14.85 -21.35
N MET A 504 -16.11 -14.23 -21.85
CA MET A 504 -17.44 -14.84 -21.88
C MET A 504 -18.31 -14.26 -23.00
N ILE A 505 -19.22 -15.06 -23.55
CA ILE A 505 -20.15 -14.61 -24.60
C ILE A 505 -21.45 -15.42 -24.57
N TRP A 506 -22.57 -14.72 -24.66
CA TRP A 506 -23.88 -15.34 -24.81
C TRP A 506 -24.09 -15.84 -26.24
N SER A 507 -24.80 -16.96 -26.40
CA SER A 507 -25.39 -17.31 -27.68
C SER A 507 -26.42 -16.27 -28.09
N SER A 508 -26.64 -16.13 -29.40
CA SER A 508 -27.56 -15.15 -29.95
C SER A 508 -29.01 -15.30 -29.47
N ASP A 509 -29.39 -16.49 -29.01
CA ASP A 509 -30.70 -16.80 -28.44
C ASP A 509 -30.75 -16.69 -26.90
N GLY A 510 -29.67 -16.27 -26.25
CA GLY A 510 -29.58 -16.10 -24.79
C GLY A 510 -29.53 -17.40 -23.98
N ARG A 511 -29.64 -18.58 -24.61
CA ARG A 511 -29.71 -19.86 -23.90
C ARG A 511 -28.37 -20.32 -23.31
N TYR A 512 -27.30 -20.14 -24.08
CA TYR A 512 -25.98 -20.64 -23.75
C TYR A 512 -25.04 -19.50 -23.40
N LEU A 513 -24.21 -19.69 -22.37
CA LEU A 513 -23.11 -18.81 -22.04
C LEU A 513 -21.80 -19.59 -22.17
N ALA A 514 -20.98 -19.21 -23.14
CA ALA A 514 -19.61 -19.72 -23.26
C ALA A 514 -18.72 -18.93 -22.29
N LEU A 515 -17.94 -19.64 -21.49
CA LEU A 515 -17.11 -19.10 -20.41
C LEU A 515 -15.72 -19.74 -20.50
N LEU A 516 -14.69 -19.05 -20.01
CA LEU A 516 -13.36 -19.62 -19.89
C LEU A 516 -12.93 -19.76 -18.43
N ARG A 517 -12.03 -20.72 -18.20
CA ARG A 517 -11.21 -20.79 -16.99
C ARG A 517 -9.73 -20.90 -17.38
N HIS A 518 -8.89 -20.30 -16.57
CA HIS A 518 -7.44 -20.53 -16.61
C HIS A 518 -7.12 -21.72 -15.71
N VAL A 519 -6.30 -22.65 -16.19
CA VAL A 519 -5.80 -23.78 -15.41
C VAL A 519 -4.28 -23.69 -15.38
N ASP A 520 -3.75 -23.47 -14.18
CA ASP A 520 -2.33 -23.32 -13.91
C ASP A 520 -1.67 -24.70 -13.83
N ARG A 521 -0.52 -24.88 -14.49
CA ARG A 521 0.23 -26.15 -14.47
C ARG A 521 0.76 -26.52 -13.08
N ILE A 522 0.89 -25.54 -12.18
CA ILE A 522 1.27 -25.76 -10.78
C ILE A 522 0.10 -26.36 -9.99
N GLU A 523 -1.14 -26.00 -10.35
CA GLU A 523 -2.35 -26.55 -9.73
C GLU A 523 -2.71 -27.92 -10.31
N ASP A 524 -2.47 -28.13 -11.60
CA ASP A 524 -2.67 -29.39 -12.31
C ASP A 524 -1.34 -29.89 -12.89
N ASN A 525 -0.60 -30.66 -12.07
CA ASN A 525 0.70 -31.24 -12.42
C ASN A 525 0.68 -32.18 -13.65
N SER A 526 -0.49 -32.49 -14.21
CA SER A 526 -0.59 -33.25 -15.46
C SER A 526 -0.36 -32.40 -16.72
N LEU A 527 -0.28 -31.08 -16.57
CA LEU A 527 -0.11 -30.13 -17.67
C LEU A 527 1.36 -29.77 -17.87
N GLU A 528 1.78 -29.72 -19.13
CA GLU A 528 3.11 -29.21 -19.50
C GLU A 528 3.16 -27.67 -19.40
N ASP A 529 2.06 -27.01 -19.80
CA ASP A 529 1.87 -25.56 -19.81
C ASP A 529 0.49 -25.18 -19.29
N ASP A 530 0.34 -23.93 -18.88
CA ASP A 530 -0.94 -23.34 -18.48
C ASP A 530 -1.95 -23.39 -19.64
N GLN A 531 -3.22 -23.62 -19.32
CA GLN A 531 -4.28 -23.81 -20.33
C GLN A 531 -5.48 -22.91 -20.12
N TRP A 532 -6.12 -22.54 -21.22
CA TRP A 532 -7.42 -21.88 -21.22
C TRP A 532 -8.48 -22.90 -21.62
N ARG A 533 -9.36 -23.28 -20.68
CA ARG A 533 -10.39 -24.30 -20.94
C ARG A 533 -11.77 -23.69 -21.08
N LEU A 534 -12.51 -24.16 -22.08
CA LEU A 534 -13.88 -23.74 -22.37
C LEU A 534 -14.90 -24.45 -21.46
N LEU A 535 -15.85 -23.67 -20.97
CA LEU A 535 -17.06 -24.13 -20.32
C LEU A 535 -18.26 -23.65 -21.14
N LEU A 536 -19.29 -24.49 -21.25
CA LEU A 536 -20.57 -24.11 -21.85
C LEU A 536 -21.66 -24.28 -20.80
N LEU A 537 -22.24 -23.17 -20.36
CA LEU A 537 -23.40 -23.14 -19.48
C LEU A 537 -24.67 -23.15 -20.32
N ASP A 538 -25.55 -24.12 -20.09
CA ASP A 538 -26.95 -24.08 -20.55
C ASP A 538 -27.80 -23.53 -19.40
N VAL A 539 -28.29 -22.30 -19.57
CA VAL A 539 -29.04 -21.59 -18.52
C VAL A 539 -30.45 -22.16 -18.36
N GLN A 540 -31.06 -22.67 -19.44
CA GLN A 540 -32.40 -23.24 -19.41
C GLN A 540 -32.38 -24.62 -18.76
N ASP A 541 -31.44 -25.47 -19.16
CA ASP A 541 -31.30 -26.82 -18.59
C ASP A 541 -30.52 -26.84 -17.27
N ARG A 542 -29.96 -25.69 -16.85
CA ARG A 542 -29.12 -25.52 -15.64
C ARG A 542 -28.02 -26.58 -15.59
N SER A 543 -27.24 -26.66 -16.65
CA SER A 543 -26.17 -27.65 -16.76
C SER A 543 -24.89 -27.03 -17.31
N LEU A 544 -23.75 -27.59 -16.91
CA LEU A 544 -22.43 -27.13 -17.30
C LEU A 544 -21.70 -28.24 -18.06
N ARG A 545 -21.13 -27.90 -19.22
CA ARG A 545 -20.24 -28.78 -19.99
C ARG A 545 -18.82 -28.25 -19.91
N ARG A 546 -17.83 -29.13 -19.76
CA ARG A 546 -16.41 -28.76 -19.65
C ARG A 546 -15.63 -29.35 -20.81
N PHE A 547 -14.97 -28.50 -21.57
CA PHE A 547 -14.13 -28.90 -22.68
C PHE A 547 -12.70 -29.14 -22.21
N ALA A 548 -12.11 -30.27 -22.61
CA ALA A 548 -10.78 -30.67 -22.17
C ALA A 548 -9.68 -29.97 -22.97
N ASP A 549 -9.94 -29.69 -24.25
CA ASP A 549 -8.96 -29.09 -25.14
C ASP A 549 -8.62 -27.66 -24.73
N ASP A 550 -7.34 -27.33 -24.82
CA ASP A 550 -6.86 -25.97 -24.65
C ASP A 550 -7.34 -25.07 -25.79
N MET A 551 -7.87 -23.91 -25.43
CA MET A 551 -8.29 -22.88 -26.35
C MET A 551 -7.07 -22.15 -26.94
N GLY A 552 -5.88 -22.27 -26.34
CA GLY A 552 -4.63 -21.66 -26.80
C GLY A 552 -4.34 -20.33 -26.12
N LEU A 553 -3.36 -19.59 -26.65
CA LEU A 553 -2.91 -18.32 -26.06
C LEU A 553 -3.93 -17.20 -26.25
N TRP A 554 -4.39 -16.63 -25.12
CA TRP A 554 -5.24 -15.43 -25.06
C TRP A 554 -6.51 -15.50 -25.92
N PRO A 555 -7.38 -16.49 -25.66
CA PRO A 555 -8.61 -16.65 -26.41
C PRO A 555 -9.54 -15.45 -26.19
N ARG A 556 -10.07 -14.92 -27.30
CA ARG A 556 -11.04 -13.83 -27.33
C ARG A 556 -12.26 -14.27 -28.13
N PHE A 557 -13.43 -14.27 -27.49
CA PHE A 557 -14.68 -14.56 -28.17
C PHE A 557 -15.07 -13.43 -29.13
N GLU A 558 -15.59 -13.80 -30.31
CA GLU A 558 -16.01 -12.85 -31.34
C GLU A 558 -17.53 -12.88 -31.55
N SER A 559 -18.11 -14.08 -31.61
CA SER A 559 -19.55 -14.25 -31.88
C SER A 559 -20.02 -15.66 -31.50
N PHE A 560 -21.31 -15.80 -31.16
CA PHE A 560 -21.92 -17.10 -30.86
C PHE A 560 -23.34 -17.22 -31.44
N GLY A 561 -23.44 -17.25 -32.77
CA GLY A 561 -24.71 -17.33 -33.53
C GLY A 561 -25.13 -18.74 -33.96
N GLY A 562 -24.68 -19.77 -33.24
CA GLY A 562 -24.84 -21.19 -33.59
C GLY A 562 -23.52 -21.96 -33.64
N ASP A 563 -22.43 -21.29 -34.00
CA ASP A 563 -21.06 -21.75 -33.79
C ASP A 563 -20.32 -20.72 -32.92
N LEU A 564 -19.44 -21.19 -32.04
CA LEU A 564 -18.60 -20.34 -31.22
C LEU A 564 -17.37 -19.94 -32.01
N CYS A 565 -17.28 -18.65 -32.37
CA CYS A 565 -16.11 -18.08 -33.03
C CYS A 565 -15.22 -17.36 -32.01
N TYR A 566 -13.92 -17.65 -32.06
CA TYR A 566 -12.94 -17.00 -31.20
C TYR A 566 -11.60 -16.82 -31.94
N SER A 567 -10.77 -15.94 -31.43
CA SER A 567 -9.41 -15.71 -31.92
C SER A 567 -8.38 -15.96 -30.83
N ASN A 568 -7.27 -16.59 -31.19
CA ASN A 568 -6.08 -16.65 -30.33
C ASN A 568 -5.12 -15.55 -30.72
N LEU A 569 -4.76 -14.70 -29.76
CA LEU A 569 -3.97 -13.51 -30.06
C LEU A 569 -2.46 -13.77 -30.21
N GLY A 570 -2.02 -15.02 -30.04
CA GLY A 570 -0.64 -15.44 -30.28
C GLY A 570 0.41 -14.64 -29.49
N VAL A 571 1.69 -14.84 -29.84
CA VAL A 571 2.80 -14.00 -29.33
C VAL A 571 2.77 -12.63 -30.01
N ASP A 572 2.56 -12.60 -31.34
CA ASP A 572 2.34 -11.41 -32.15
C ASP A 572 0.84 -11.13 -32.30
N LEU A 573 0.36 -10.04 -31.67
CA LEU A 573 -1.05 -9.61 -31.68
C LEU A 573 -1.60 -9.35 -33.09
N ARG A 574 -0.75 -9.20 -34.10
CA ARG A 574 -1.14 -9.00 -35.51
C ARG A 574 -1.52 -10.29 -36.23
N GLN A 575 -1.22 -11.46 -35.66
CA GLN A 575 -1.47 -12.78 -36.25
C GLN A 575 -2.55 -13.56 -35.49
N ALA A 576 -3.68 -12.91 -35.23
CA ALA A 576 -4.80 -13.57 -34.56
C ALA A 576 -5.33 -14.74 -35.41
N GLN A 577 -5.24 -15.96 -34.89
CA GLN A 577 -5.80 -17.14 -35.56
C GLN A 577 -7.26 -17.31 -35.16
N ARG A 578 -8.16 -17.11 -36.14
CA ARG A 578 -9.58 -17.35 -35.95
C ARG A 578 -9.88 -18.84 -35.95
N ARG A 579 -10.63 -19.28 -34.95
CA ARG A 579 -11.08 -20.66 -34.74
C ARG A 579 -12.58 -20.70 -34.54
N VAL A 580 -13.18 -21.85 -34.89
CA VAL A 580 -14.62 -22.07 -34.81
C VAL A 580 -14.87 -23.43 -34.17
N ILE A 581 -15.70 -23.46 -33.13
CA ILE A 581 -16.20 -24.69 -32.53
C ILE A 581 -17.70 -24.74 -32.75
N ARG A 582 -18.19 -25.81 -33.37
CA ARG A 582 -19.62 -25.91 -33.65
C ARG A 582 -20.38 -26.23 -32.38
N LEU A 583 -21.53 -25.58 -32.16
CA LEU A 583 -22.34 -25.84 -30.96
C LEU A 583 -22.73 -27.32 -30.84
N LYS A 584 -23.05 -27.98 -31.96
CA LYS A 584 -23.36 -29.41 -31.97
C LYS A 584 -22.23 -30.28 -31.40
N ASP A 585 -20.98 -29.85 -31.56
CA ASP A 585 -19.81 -30.57 -31.06
C ASP A 585 -19.62 -30.27 -29.56
N LEU A 586 -19.87 -29.03 -29.13
CA LEU A 586 -19.93 -28.68 -27.70
C LEU A 586 -21.02 -29.46 -26.95
N LEU A 587 -22.18 -29.66 -27.58
CA LEU A 587 -23.32 -30.38 -26.98
C LEU A 587 -23.10 -31.89 -26.88
N ARG A 588 -22.09 -32.46 -27.56
CA ARG A 588 -21.69 -33.87 -27.41
C ARG A 588 -20.91 -34.11 -26.12
N THR A 589 -20.23 -33.10 -25.60
CA THR A 589 -19.49 -33.19 -24.33
C THR A 589 -20.46 -33.41 -23.17
N PRO A 590 -20.20 -34.33 -22.23
CA PRO A 590 -21.14 -34.62 -21.13
C PRO A 590 -21.55 -33.37 -20.35
N ALA A 591 -22.84 -33.23 -20.09
CA ALA A 591 -23.38 -32.18 -19.21
C ALA A 591 -23.40 -32.66 -17.76
N THR A 592 -22.93 -31.81 -16.86
CA THR A 592 -23.12 -31.96 -15.42
C THR A 592 -24.31 -31.08 -15.00
N PRO A 593 -25.39 -31.64 -14.43
CA PRO A 593 -26.49 -30.82 -13.92
C PRO A 593 -26.02 -30.00 -12.71
N LEU A 594 -26.45 -28.74 -12.65
CA LEU A 594 -26.32 -27.91 -11.47
C LEU A 594 -27.43 -28.26 -10.48
N ARG A 595 -27.15 -28.18 -9.19
CA ARG A 595 -28.14 -28.48 -8.15
C ARG A 595 -28.69 -27.19 -7.56
N ASN A 596 -30.00 -27.15 -7.36
CA ASN A 596 -30.64 -26.05 -6.66
C ASN A 596 -30.43 -26.20 -5.15
N GLN A 597 -29.84 -25.19 -4.53
CA GLN A 597 -29.72 -25.09 -3.09
C GLN A 597 -29.78 -23.62 -2.67
N ALA A 598 -30.56 -23.32 -1.62
CA ALA A 598 -30.78 -21.96 -1.12
C ALA A 598 -31.22 -20.96 -2.21
N GLY A 599 -31.96 -21.41 -3.23
CA GLY A 599 -32.45 -20.56 -4.33
C GLY A 599 -31.41 -20.28 -5.43
N ARG A 600 -30.24 -20.92 -5.39
CA ARG A 600 -29.17 -20.81 -6.39
C ARG A 600 -28.88 -22.16 -7.06
N TRP A 601 -28.44 -22.13 -8.31
CA TRP A 601 -28.03 -23.30 -9.09
C TRP A 601 -26.50 -23.38 -9.11
N LEU A 602 -25.95 -24.41 -8.47
CA LEU A 602 -24.52 -24.49 -8.16
C LEU A 602 -23.91 -25.82 -8.60
N GLU A 603 -22.60 -25.81 -8.84
CA GLU A 603 -21.80 -27.02 -9.01
C GLU A 603 -21.72 -27.82 -7.69
N GLU A 604 -21.49 -29.13 -7.76
CA GLU A 604 -21.44 -30.00 -6.56
C GLU A 604 -20.46 -29.49 -5.50
N GLN A 605 -19.28 -29.02 -5.94
CA GLN A 605 -18.23 -28.47 -5.07
C GLN A 605 -18.64 -27.17 -4.34
N GLU A 606 -19.65 -26.48 -4.85
CA GLU A 606 -20.15 -25.20 -4.33
C GLU A 606 -21.35 -25.35 -3.39
N LEU A 607 -21.92 -26.54 -3.26
CA LEU A 607 -23.10 -26.77 -2.41
C LEU A 607 -22.84 -26.50 -0.93
N GLN A 608 -21.61 -26.71 -0.48
CA GLN A 608 -21.19 -26.35 0.88
C GLN A 608 -21.21 -24.83 1.12
N ARG A 609 -21.13 -24.01 0.06
CA ARG A 609 -21.19 -22.54 0.07
C ARG A 609 -22.55 -21.98 -0.37
N ALA A 610 -23.60 -22.80 -0.44
CA ALA A 610 -24.88 -22.37 -1.00
C ALA A 610 -25.52 -21.17 -0.28
N GLN A 611 -25.36 -21.07 1.04
CA GLN A 611 -25.85 -19.91 1.80
C GLN A 611 -25.10 -18.62 1.44
N ASP A 612 -23.81 -18.72 1.17
CA ASP A 612 -22.98 -17.58 0.76
C ASP A 612 -23.43 -17.06 -0.61
N TRP A 613 -23.71 -17.96 -1.55
CA TRP A 613 -24.29 -17.63 -2.85
C TRP A 613 -25.70 -17.02 -2.75
N ALA A 614 -26.50 -17.43 -1.77
CA ALA A 614 -27.85 -16.90 -1.56
C ALA A 614 -27.82 -15.47 -1.00
N ALA A 615 -26.79 -15.11 -0.22
CA ALA A 615 -26.62 -13.77 0.34
C ALA A 615 -26.22 -12.71 -0.70
N LEU A 616 -25.64 -13.13 -1.84
CA LEU A 616 -25.26 -12.21 -2.91
C LEU A 616 -26.51 -11.62 -3.61
N PRO A 617 -26.48 -10.32 -3.96
CA PRO A 617 -27.57 -9.71 -4.71
C PRO A 617 -27.68 -10.31 -6.12
N THR A 618 -28.89 -10.64 -6.53
CA THR A 618 -29.15 -11.08 -7.92
C THR A 618 -29.00 -9.88 -8.87
N PRO A 619 -28.31 -10.03 -10.01
CA PRO A 619 -28.26 -8.96 -11.00
C PRO A 619 -29.66 -8.63 -11.52
N ARG A 620 -29.99 -7.35 -11.58
CA ARG A 620 -31.28 -6.89 -12.11
C ARG A 620 -31.26 -6.96 -13.63
N LEU A 621 -32.36 -7.44 -14.22
CA LEU A 621 -32.64 -7.27 -15.64
C LEU A 621 -32.95 -5.79 -15.91
N ASP A 622 -32.54 -5.27 -17.06
CA ASP A 622 -32.99 -3.92 -17.45
C ASP A 622 -34.50 -3.98 -17.71
N GLN A 623 -35.25 -3.05 -17.12
CA GLN A 623 -36.67 -2.85 -17.43
C GLN A 623 -36.83 -2.04 -18.71
#